data_AF-A0A939GSS2-F1
#
_entry.id   AF-A0A939GSS2-F1
#
_cell.length_a   1.000
_cell.length_b   1.000
_cell.length_c   1.000
_cell.angle_alpha   90.00
_cell.angle_beta   90.00
_cell.angle_gamma   90.00
#
_symmetry.space_group_name_H-M   'P 1'
#
loop_
_entity.id
_entity.type
_entity.pdbx_description
1 polymer ?
#
loop_
_entity_poly.entity_id
_entity_poly.type
_entity_poly.pdbx_seq_one_letter_code
_entity_poly.pdbx_strand_id
1 'polypeptide(L)' 'MYLALGQLVYKANFDETIQVVVDENQLKLIIVDTDKEVITKWIS' A
#
# COMPACT_ATOMS: atom_id res chain seq x y z
N MET A 1 9.00 9.17 -4.35
CA MET A 1 7.55 9.35 -4.59
C MET A 1 6.86 8.14 -4.00
N TYR A 2 5.76 8.32 -3.26
CA TYR A 2 5.01 7.23 -2.65
C TYR A 2 3.62 7.15 -3.27
N LEU A 3 3.13 5.94 -3.51
CA LEU A 3 1.75 5.68 -3.88
C LEU A 3 0.94 5.45 -2.61
N ALA A 4 -0.11 6.26 -2.42
CA ALA A 4 -1.01 6.13 -1.28
C ALA A 4 -2.15 5.16 -1.61
N LEU A 5 -2.39 4.20 -0.71
CA LEU A 5 -3.47 3.24 -0.81
C LEU A 5 -4.32 3.27 0.46
N GLY A 6 -5.64 3.25 0.27
CA GLY A 6 -6.55 3.06 1.39
C GLY A 6 -6.38 1.67 2.01
N GLN A 7 -6.46 1.58 3.33
CA GLN A 7 -6.27 0.33 4.08
C GLN A 7 -7.22 -0.79 3.63
N LEU A 8 -8.46 -0.46 3.23
CA LEU A 8 -9.42 -1.42 2.69
C LEU A 8 -8.97 -1.99 1.34
N VAL A 9 -8.47 -1.13 0.44
CA VAL A 9 -7.96 -1.53 -0.88
C VAL A 9 -6.74 -2.43 -0.71
N TYR A 10 -5.82 -2.05 0.19
CA TYR A 10 -4.66 -2.87 0.53
C TYR A 10 -5.08 -4.25 1.06
N LYS A 11 -5.96 -4.33 2.07
CA LYS A 11 -6.37 -5.63 2.62
C LYS A 11 -7.14 -6.52 1.63
N ALA A 12 -7.94 -5.94 0.74
CA ALA A 12 -8.78 -6.70 -0.18
C ALA A 12 -8.03 -7.21 -1.42
N ASN A 13 -6.97 -6.49 -1.85
CA ASN A 13 -6.31 -6.77 -3.14
C ASN A 13 -4.83 -7.13 -3.00
N PHE A 14 -4.21 -6.90 -1.84
CA PHE A 14 -2.76 -7.06 -1.70
C PHE A 14 -2.41 -8.49 -1.30
N ASP A 15 -2.05 -9.29 -2.30
CA ASP A 15 -1.58 -10.66 -2.18
C ASP A 15 -0.14 -10.81 -2.73
N GLU A 16 0.34 -12.05 -2.83
CA GLU A 16 1.68 -12.37 -3.35
C GLU A 16 1.92 -11.83 -4.77
N THR A 17 0.89 -11.76 -5.61
CA THR A 17 1.02 -11.27 -7.00
C THR A 17 1.27 -9.76 -7.01
N ILE A 18 0.50 -8.99 -6.22
CA ILE A 18 0.73 -7.55 -6.11
C ILE A 18 2.08 -7.27 -5.45
N GLN A 19 2.47 -8.06 -4.45
CA GLN A 19 3.79 -7.92 -3.81
C GLN A 19 4.92 -8.06 -4.84
N VAL A 20 4.87 -9.06 -5.73
CA VAL A 20 5.87 -9.22 -6.82
C VAL A 20 5.94 -7.97 -7.70
N VAL A 21 4.80 -7.42 -8.12
CA VAL A 21 4.77 -6.20 -8.95
C VAL A 21 5.37 -5.01 -8.21
N VAL A 22 5.08 -4.86 -6.91
CA VAL A 22 5.61 -3.79 -6.07
C VAL A 22 7.13 -3.90 -5.95
N ASP A 23 7.65 -5.10 -5.73
CA ASP A 23 9.08 -5.36 -5.56
C ASP A 23 9.86 -5.16 -6.87
N GLU A 24 9.37 -5.73 -7.98
CA GLU A 24 10.00 -5.62 -9.30
C GLU A 24 10.09 -4.17 -9.78
N ASN A 25 9.08 -3.35 -9.44
CA ASN A 25 9.00 -1.95 -9.86
C ASN A 25 9.49 -0.97 -8.78
N GLN A 26 10.02 -1.46 -7.65
CA GLN A 26 10.51 -0.65 -6.53
C GLN A 26 9.49 0.40 -6.06
N LEU A 27 8.21 0.03 -6.04
CA LEU A 27 7.13 0.92 -5.69
C LEU A 27 7.11 1.15 -4.18
N LYS A 28 7.26 2.41 -3.79
CA LYS A 28 7.10 2.80 -2.39
C LYS A 28 5.64 3.09 -2.10
N LEU A 29 5.08 2.42 -1.09
CA LEU A 29 3.66 2.54 -0.74
C LEU A 29 3.48 3.17 0.64
N ILE A 30 2.42 3.95 0.78
CA ILE A 30 1.88 4.34 2.09
C ILE A 30 0.45 3.84 2.22
N ILE A 31 0.16 3.20 3.34
CA ILE A 31 -1.19 2.72 3.64
C ILE A 31 -1.85 3.72 4.57
N VAL A 32 -3.03 4.19 4.18
CA VAL A 32 -3.79 5.22 4.88
C VAL A 32 -5.11 4.63 5.37
N ASP A 33 -5.40 4.80 6.65
CA ASP A 33 -6.76 4.64 7.17
C ASP A 33 -7.54 5.91 6.83
N THR A 34 -8.40 5.81 5.82
CA THR A 34 -9.13 6.95 5.26
C THR A 34 -10.20 7.49 6.21
N ASP A 35 -10.73 6.65 7.11
CA ASP A 35 -11.78 7.07 8.05
C ASP A 35 -11.19 7.90 9.19
N LYS A 36 -9.94 7.64 9.54
CA LYS A 36 -9.21 8.35 10.60
C LYS A 36 -8.23 9.39 10.07
N GLU A 37 -8.03 9.45 8.76
CA GLU A 37 -7.04 10.30 8.09
C GLU A 37 -5.60 10.11 8.60
N VAL A 38 -5.23 8.87 8.96
CA VAL A 38 -3.90 8.54 9.48
C VAL A 38 -3.14 7.56 8.59
N ILE A 39 -1.83 7.73 8.50
CA ILE A 39 -0.93 6.76 7.86
C ILE A 39 -0.71 5.60 8.84
N THR A 40 -1.00 4.38 8.40
CA THR A 40 -0.88 3.17 9.23
C THR A 40 0.34 2.33 8.91
N LYS A 41 0.90 2.42 7.70
CA LYS A 41 2.08 1.65 7.29
C LYS A 41 2.87 2.34 6.17
N TRP A 42 4.19 2.17 6.20
CA TRP A 42 5.12 2.54 5.13
C TRP A 42 5.75 1.27 4.55
N ILE A 43 5.85 1.20 3.22
CA ILE A 43 6.50 0.10 2.48
C ILE A 43 7.50 0.73 1.52
N SER A 44 8.77 0.30 1.60
CA SER A 44 9.92 0.92 0.92
C SER A 44 10.57 -0.01 -0.07
#